data_AF-M4RWS2-F1
#
_entry.id   AF-M4RWS2-F1
#
_cell.length_a   1.000
_cell.length_b   1.000
_cell.length_c   1.000
_cell.angle_alpha   90.00
_cell.angle_beta   90.00
_cell.angle_gamma   90.00
#
_symmetry.space_group_name_H-M   'P 1'
#
loop_
_entity.id
_entity.type
_entity.pdbx_description
1 polymer ?
#
loop_
_entity_poly.entity_id
_entity_poly.type
_entity_poly.pdbx_seq_one_letter_code
_entity_poly.pdbx_strand_id
1 'polypeptide(L)'
;MRRVRTVPAQHYRKAAPAEMLARLRPLAAAAGITRLADLTGLDRIGLPVFQAVRPMARSLAVSMGKGAHPAIARISALVESIELHRAETIEGDGNFRPARAREAALWARVPMAPGQPGLFDGDRPREWLAGHDLVGGGGMAVPLEMVSMDLARDVAPDIRQSSNGLASGADRDEAIVAALLELLEREGRARWLERPHAAKRATRIALGAIPDRRIRAALARIAHAGLRLMAWDIGEGIGVPAYYCALVEMDRAATLVLPPGVGSACHPDPAAALMAAIGEAAQARIMFIAGARDDLEDEDYRDPAGKRLGIAKETLAFEADGARPFPAGPPWVAGDAVELRDRLTERCRDAGADAIVCVDLGGGASGLATVKLLAPGFGDHERPSAFA
;
A
#
# COMPACT_ATOMS: atom_id res chain seq x y z
N MET A 1 15.64 37.64 -0.43
CA MET A 1 14.67 36.78 0.28
C MET A 1 14.19 35.67 -0.66
N ARG A 2 14.75 34.47 -0.55
CA ARG A 2 14.32 33.31 -1.36
C ARG A 2 13.01 32.76 -0.77
N ARG A 3 11.91 32.83 -1.53
CA ARG A 3 10.67 32.12 -1.21
C ARG A 3 10.97 30.62 -1.17
N VAL A 4 10.86 30.03 0.01
CA VAL A 4 10.81 28.57 0.18
C VAL A 4 9.60 28.09 -0.61
N ARG A 5 9.84 27.32 -1.67
CA ARG A 5 8.78 26.62 -2.41
C ARG A 5 8.13 25.63 -1.44
N THR A 6 6.90 25.92 -1.02
CA THR A 6 6.04 24.96 -0.34
C THR A 6 5.78 23.78 -1.27
N VAL A 7 6.23 22.60 -0.86
CA VAL A 7 5.78 21.32 -1.43
C VAL A 7 4.28 21.21 -1.09
N PRO A 8 3.38 20.83 -2.02
CA PRO A 8 1.94 20.81 -1.74
C PRO A 8 1.64 19.92 -0.54
N ALA A 9 0.79 20.43 0.34
CA ALA A 9 0.44 19.88 1.63
C ALA A 9 0.09 18.38 1.55
N GLN A 10 0.85 17.57 2.26
CA GLN A 10 0.35 16.33 2.81
C GLN A 10 -0.49 16.76 4.00
N HIS A 11 -1.81 16.84 3.84
CA HIS A 11 -2.71 17.61 4.71
C HIS A 11 -2.62 17.25 6.21
N TYR A 12 -2.04 16.10 6.56
CA TYR A 12 -1.83 15.64 7.94
C TYR A 12 -0.35 15.42 8.34
N ARG A 13 0.64 15.47 7.42
CA ARG A 13 2.04 15.17 7.78
C ARG A 13 2.75 16.39 8.34
N LYS A 14 3.29 16.26 9.54
CA LYS A 14 3.88 17.38 10.31
C LYS A 14 5.31 17.77 9.93
N ALA A 15 6.11 16.86 9.35
CA ALA A 15 7.54 17.08 9.15
C ALA A 15 7.92 17.38 7.69
N ALA A 16 8.88 18.31 7.50
CA ALA A 16 9.45 18.56 6.19
C ALA A 16 10.32 17.38 5.71
N PRO A 17 10.45 17.12 4.38
CA PRO A 17 11.18 15.96 3.88
C PRO A 17 12.64 15.86 4.35
N ALA A 18 13.36 16.99 4.39
CA ALA A 18 14.76 17.00 4.83
C ALA A 18 14.91 16.64 6.33
N GLU A 19 13.99 17.14 7.15
CA GLU A 19 13.94 16.84 8.58
C GLU A 19 13.57 15.37 8.82
N MET A 20 12.58 14.85 8.08
CA MET A 20 12.21 13.44 8.15
C MET A 20 13.39 12.55 7.76
N LEU A 21 14.11 12.84 6.67
CA LEU A 21 15.31 12.07 6.30
C LEU A 21 16.39 12.08 7.38
N ALA A 22 16.60 13.21 8.07
CA ALA A 22 17.54 13.29 9.18
C ALA A 22 17.09 12.41 10.37
N ARG A 23 15.80 12.41 10.69
CA ARG A 23 15.22 11.56 11.75
C ARG A 23 15.28 10.06 11.41
N LEU A 24 15.06 9.70 10.15
CA LEU A 24 15.07 8.30 9.71
C LEU A 24 16.47 7.70 9.67
N ARG A 25 17.53 8.50 9.50
CA ARG A 25 18.91 7.99 9.35
C ARG A 25 19.38 7.08 10.51
N PRO A 26 19.27 7.47 11.80
CA PRO A 26 19.63 6.57 12.90
C PRO A 26 18.73 5.33 12.98
N LEU A 27 17.43 5.46 12.67
CA LEU A 27 16.48 4.33 12.67
C LEU A 27 16.80 3.32 11.56
N ALA A 28 17.16 3.82 10.38
CA ALA A 28 17.59 3.00 9.26
C ALA A 28 18.86 2.22 9.58
N ALA A 29 19.83 2.87 10.23
CA ALA A 29 21.06 2.19 10.67
C ALA A 29 20.77 1.11 11.72
N ALA A 30 19.92 1.40 12.71
CA ALA A 30 19.50 0.42 13.73
C ALA A 30 18.74 -0.76 13.12
N ALA A 31 17.92 -0.50 12.10
CA ALA A 31 17.22 -1.54 11.34
C ALA A 31 18.14 -2.35 10.43
N GLY A 32 19.43 -2.02 10.29
CA GLY A 32 20.35 -2.73 9.40
C GLY A 32 20.19 -2.41 7.91
N ILE A 33 19.62 -1.25 7.58
CA ILE A 33 19.56 -0.77 6.19
C ILE A 33 20.97 -0.33 5.77
N THR A 34 21.52 -1.04 4.77
CA THR A 34 22.90 -0.84 4.31
C THR A 34 23.00 0.05 3.07
N ARG A 35 21.90 0.16 2.30
CA ARG A 35 21.87 0.92 1.06
C ARG A 35 20.52 1.57 0.84
N LEU A 36 20.56 2.76 0.26
CA LEU A 36 19.40 3.45 -0.32
C LEU A 36 19.77 3.85 -1.76
N ALA A 37 19.22 3.14 -2.74
CA ALA A 37 19.56 3.30 -4.15
C ALA A 37 18.47 4.08 -4.90
N ASP A 38 18.89 4.93 -5.83
CA ASP A 38 18.01 5.57 -6.81
C ASP A 38 17.86 4.63 -8.01
N LEU A 39 16.64 4.14 -8.25
CA LEU A 39 16.33 3.24 -9.36
C LEU A 39 15.66 3.95 -10.53
N THR A 40 15.45 5.26 -10.45
CA THR A 40 14.72 6.04 -11.46
C THR A 40 15.31 5.91 -12.85
N GLY A 41 16.65 5.80 -12.96
CA GLY A 41 17.34 5.66 -14.22
C GLY A 41 17.20 4.29 -14.89
N LEU A 42 16.66 3.28 -14.19
CA LEU A 42 16.44 1.96 -14.78
C LEU A 42 15.24 1.94 -15.74
N ASP A 43 14.26 2.83 -15.55
CA ASP A 43 13.12 2.97 -16.45
C ASP A 43 13.15 4.30 -17.20
N ARG A 44 12.73 4.27 -18.46
CA ARG A 44 12.68 5.42 -19.36
C ARG A 44 11.62 6.46 -19.00
N ILE A 45 10.68 6.13 -18.13
CA ILE A 45 9.67 7.08 -17.61
C ILE A 45 10.34 8.15 -16.73
N GLY A 46 11.29 7.72 -15.90
CA GLY A 46 12.03 8.55 -14.95
C GLY A 46 11.21 9.13 -13.79
N LEU A 47 10.09 8.50 -13.42
CA LEU A 47 9.41 8.84 -12.16
C LEU A 47 10.29 8.42 -10.95
N PRO A 48 10.36 9.23 -9.87
CA PRO A 48 11.22 8.94 -8.73
C PRO A 48 10.86 7.61 -8.04
N VAL A 49 11.79 6.66 -8.04
CA VAL A 49 11.69 5.37 -7.37
C VAL A 49 13.02 5.03 -6.72
N PHE A 50 12.97 4.68 -5.44
CA PHE A 50 14.13 4.32 -4.63
C PHE A 50 13.95 2.93 -4.04
N GLN A 51 15.06 2.34 -3.60
CA GLN A 51 15.08 1.04 -2.94
C GLN A 51 15.96 1.11 -1.70
N ALA A 52 15.43 0.68 -0.56
CA ALA A 52 16.19 0.43 0.66
C ALA A 52 16.56 -1.05 0.72
N VAL A 53 17.80 -1.37 1.11
CA VAL A 53 18.31 -2.74 1.18
C VAL A 53 18.70 -3.07 2.61
N ARG A 54 18.09 -4.12 3.14
CA ARG A 54 18.33 -4.70 4.46
C ARG A 54 18.70 -6.18 4.30
N PRO A 55 20.00 -6.50 4.17
CA PRO A 55 20.44 -7.85 3.80
C PRO A 55 20.01 -8.95 4.77
N MET A 56 19.86 -8.62 6.05
CA MET A 56 19.47 -9.56 7.12
C MET A 56 17.98 -9.41 7.49
N ALA A 57 17.15 -8.96 6.54
CA ALA A 57 15.70 -8.94 6.73
C ALA A 57 15.17 -10.37 6.92
N ARG A 58 14.14 -10.51 7.74
CA ARG A 58 13.43 -11.79 7.93
C ARG A 58 12.18 -11.92 7.04
N SER A 59 11.86 -10.88 6.28
CA SER A 59 10.89 -10.88 5.18
C SER A 59 11.57 -10.68 3.83
N LEU A 60 11.39 -9.52 3.20
CA LEU A 60 12.04 -9.13 1.95
C LEU A 60 13.30 -8.30 2.26
N ALA A 61 14.41 -8.60 1.58
CA ALA A 61 15.66 -7.88 1.74
C ALA A 61 15.58 -6.44 1.17
N VAL A 62 14.57 -6.17 0.34
CA VAL A 62 14.41 -4.89 -0.35
C VAL A 62 13.03 -4.29 -0.14
N SER A 63 13.01 -3.00 0.15
CA SER A 63 11.78 -2.21 0.29
C SER A 63 11.80 -1.07 -0.71
N MET A 64 10.67 -0.79 -1.34
CA MET A 64 10.61 0.14 -2.46
C MET A 64 10.01 1.47 -2.01
N GLY A 65 10.41 2.55 -2.66
CA GLY A 65 9.94 3.89 -2.33
C GLY A 65 9.52 4.65 -3.57
N LYS A 66 8.35 5.27 -3.49
CA LYS A 66 7.75 6.03 -4.59
C LYS A 66 7.44 7.46 -4.17
N GLY A 67 7.42 8.39 -5.12
CA GLY A 67 6.93 9.74 -4.84
C GLY A 67 7.12 10.73 -5.98
N ALA A 68 6.37 11.84 -5.94
CA ALA A 68 6.46 12.91 -6.93
C ALA A 68 7.82 13.66 -6.93
N HIS A 69 8.66 13.44 -5.91
CA HIS A 69 9.97 14.05 -5.76
C HIS A 69 10.95 13.03 -5.15
N PRO A 70 12.24 13.02 -5.53
CA PRO A 70 13.23 12.07 -5.01
C PRO A 70 13.31 11.99 -3.48
N ALA A 71 13.21 13.14 -2.79
CA ALA A 71 13.20 13.17 -1.33
C ALA A 71 12.02 12.37 -0.72
N ILE A 72 10.84 12.39 -1.34
CA ILE A 72 9.67 11.64 -0.88
C ILE A 72 9.85 10.15 -1.16
N ALA A 73 10.34 9.79 -2.34
CA ALA A 73 10.63 8.40 -2.68
C ALA A 73 11.68 7.77 -1.74
N ARG A 74 12.73 8.52 -1.37
CA ARG A 74 13.72 8.12 -0.36
C ARG A 74 13.09 7.87 1.01
N ILE A 75 12.24 8.79 1.48
CA ILE A 75 11.52 8.64 2.74
C ILE A 75 10.64 7.40 2.69
N SER A 76 9.88 7.20 1.61
CA SER A 76 9.01 6.04 1.42
C SER A 76 9.78 4.73 1.53
N ALA A 77 10.93 4.59 0.86
CA ALA A 77 11.71 3.34 0.90
C ALA A 77 12.26 3.05 2.30
N LEU A 78 12.74 4.09 3.00
CA LEU A 78 13.26 3.96 4.36
C LEU A 78 12.15 3.61 5.35
N VAL A 79 11.00 4.27 5.27
CA VAL A 79 9.86 4.05 6.15
C VAL A 79 9.32 2.63 5.97
N GLU A 80 9.11 2.18 4.73
CA GLU A 80 8.64 0.81 4.43
C GLU A 80 9.61 -0.26 4.99
N SER A 81 10.93 -0.02 4.88
CA SER A 81 11.92 -0.95 5.41
C SER A 81 11.98 -0.96 6.95
N ILE A 82 11.80 0.19 7.60
CA ILE A 82 11.73 0.30 9.07
C ILE A 82 10.43 -0.31 9.61
N GLU A 83 9.32 -0.15 8.90
CA GLU A 83 8.03 -0.78 9.22
C GLU A 83 8.16 -2.30 9.25
N LEU A 84 8.69 -2.88 8.17
CA LEU A 84 8.94 -4.32 8.09
C LEU A 84 9.89 -4.79 9.20
N HIS A 85 10.96 -4.03 9.48
CA HIS A 85 11.86 -4.37 10.58
C HIS A 85 11.13 -4.47 11.93
N ARG A 86 10.27 -3.52 12.26
CA ARG A 86 9.49 -3.55 13.51
C ARG A 86 8.52 -4.72 13.57
N ALA A 87 7.87 -5.03 12.45
CA ALA A 87 6.98 -6.18 12.36
C ALA A 87 7.74 -7.52 12.39
N GLU A 88 9.00 -7.58 11.96
CA GLU A 88 9.85 -8.78 12.08
C GLU A 88 10.37 -9.02 13.51
N THR A 89 10.60 -7.94 14.26
CA THR A 89 11.14 -8.02 15.62
C THR A 89 10.07 -7.99 16.70
N ILE A 90 8.79 -8.02 16.34
CA ILE A 90 7.70 -8.10 17.32
C ILE A 90 7.69 -9.49 17.98
N GLU A 91 7.61 -9.49 19.30
CA GLU A 91 7.57 -10.69 20.12
C GLU A 91 6.21 -10.78 20.82
N GLY A 92 5.68 -12.01 20.91
CA GLY A 92 4.53 -12.29 21.75
C GLY A 92 4.92 -12.36 23.22
N ASP A 93 3.94 -12.64 24.07
CA ASP A 93 4.16 -12.84 25.50
C ASP A 93 4.71 -14.24 25.84
N GLY A 94 4.94 -15.09 24.83
CA GLY A 94 5.36 -16.48 25.00
C GLY A 94 4.25 -17.40 25.51
N ASN A 95 3.02 -16.91 25.68
CA ASN A 95 1.89 -17.68 26.20
C ASN A 95 1.02 -18.22 25.06
N PHE A 96 1.07 -19.53 24.85
CA PHE A 96 0.27 -20.20 23.83
C PHE A 96 -1.08 -20.63 24.37
N ARG A 97 -2.15 -20.14 23.73
CA ARG A 97 -3.52 -20.54 24.07
C ARG A 97 -4.44 -20.57 22.84
N PRO A 98 -5.50 -21.37 22.86
CA PRO A 98 -6.60 -21.26 21.89
C PRO A 98 -7.30 -19.89 21.94
N ALA A 99 -8.07 -19.60 20.91
CA ALA A 99 -8.89 -18.41 20.83
C ALA A 99 -10.09 -18.50 21.80
N ARG A 100 -10.42 -17.37 22.43
CA ARG A 100 -11.69 -17.22 23.15
C ARG A 100 -12.83 -17.05 22.15
N ALA A 101 -14.07 -17.31 22.55
CA ALA A 101 -15.24 -17.25 21.67
C ALA A 101 -15.33 -15.95 20.84
N ARG A 102 -15.09 -14.78 21.46
CA ARG A 102 -15.10 -13.48 20.76
C ARG A 102 -13.95 -13.33 19.74
N GLU A 103 -12.77 -13.84 20.08
CA GLU A 103 -11.59 -13.80 19.20
C GLU A 103 -11.79 -14.74 18.02
N ALA A 104 -12.25 -15.97 18.27
CA ALA A 104 -12.56 -16.95 17.22
C ALA A 104 -13.60 -16.42 16.23
N ALA A 105 -14.71 -15.85 16.74
CA ALA A 105 -15.75 -15.27 15.91
C ALA A 105 -15.25 -14.10 15.04
N LEU A 106 -14.32 -13.28 15.57
CA LEU A 106 -13.76 -12.15 14.84
C LEU A 106 -12.79 -12.62 13.75
N TRP A 107 -11.81 -13.44 14.10
CA TRP A 107 -10.72 -13.82 13.20
C TRP A 107 -11.15 -14.85 12.14
N ALA A 108 -12.23 -15.60 12.38
CA ALA A 108 -12.87 -16.43 11.35
C ALA A 108 -13.41 -15.64 10.14
N ARG A 109 -13.53 -14.31 10.25
CA ARG A 109 -13.98 -13.44 9.16
C ARG A 109 -12.85 -12.95 8.25
N VAL A 110 -11.60 -13.25 8.59
CA VAL A 110 -10.47 -12.91 7.73
C VAL A 110 -10.62 -13.70 6.43
N PRO A 111 -10.71 -13.04 5.26
CA PRO A 111 -10.85 -13.73 3.99
C PRO A 111 -9.70 -14.71 3.75
N MET A 112 -10.01 -15.85 3.15
CA MET A 112 -9.00 -16.82 2.79
C MET A 112 -8.15 -16.29 1.63
N ALA A 113 -6.84 -16.15 1.84
CA ALA A 113 -5.91 -15.80 0.76
C ALA A 113 -5.69 -16.99 -0.20
N PRO A 114 -5.41 -16.76 -1.49
CA PRO A 114 -5.08 -17.85 -2.42
C PRO A 114 -3.88 -18.68 -1.96
N GLY A 115 -4.09 -19.99 -1.79
CA GLY A 115 -3.07 -20.94 -1.31
C GLY A 115 -2.93 -21.00 0.21
N GLN A 116 -3.76 -20.27 0.96
CA GLN A 116 -3.84 -20.41 2.42
C GLN A 116 -4.34 -21.81 2.80
N PRO A 117 -3.76 -22.46 3.83
CA PRO A 117 -4.11 -23.85 4.18
C PRO A 117 -5.55 -24.01 4.67
N GLY A 118 -6.17 -22.95 5.21
CA GLY A 118 -7.54 -22.99 5.67
C GLY A 118 -8.03 -21.65 6.20
N LEU A 119 -9.17 -21.68 6.91
CA LEU A 119 -9.65 -20.55 7.70
C LEU A 119 -8.96 -20.54 9.07
N PHE A 120 -9.19 -19.47 9.83
CA PHE A 120 -8.75 -19.36 11.21
C PHE A 120 -9.28 -20.51 12.08
N ASP A 121 -8.38 -21.26 12.71
CA ASP A 121 -8.66 -22.36 13.63
C ASP A 121 -8.68 -21.87 15.08
N GLY A 122 -9.88 -21.71 15.66
CA GLY A 122 -10.04 -21.24 17.03
C GLY A 122 -9.43 -22.14 18.10
N ASP A 123 -9.25 -23.44 17.84
CA ASP A 123 -8.80 -24.42 18.82
C ASP A 123 -7.27 -24.54 18.87
N ARG A 124 -6.57 -24.11 17.81
CA ARG A 124 -5.12 -24.12 17.74
C ARG A 124 -4.49 -23.17 18.77
N PRO A 125 -3.64 -23.67 19.69
CA PRO A 125 -2.85 -22.83 20.58
C PRO A 125 -1.88 -21.95 19.80
N ARG A 126 -1.89 -20.64 20.08
CA ARG A 126 -1.03 -19.63 19.44
C ARG A 126 -0.68 -18.51 20.42
N GLU A 127 0.34 -17.73 20.09
CA GLU A 127 0.68 -16.51 20.81
C GLU A 127 -0.22 -15.34 20.40
N TRP A 128 -0.42 -14.43 21.34
CA TRP A 128 -1.32 -13.30 21.19
C TRP A 128 -0.63 -11.99 21.55
N LEU A 129 -1.00 -10.93 20.83
CA LEU A 129 -0.63 -9.55 21.10
C LEU A 129 -1.84 -8.78 21.64
N ALA A 130 -1.58 -7.80 22.48
CA ALA A 130 -2.61 -6.85 22.89
C ALA A 130 -2.92 -5.89 21.74
N GLY A 131 -4.19 -5.80 21.36
CA GLY A 131 -4.70 -4.84 20.38
C GLY A 131 -5.86 -4.02 20.95
N HIS A 132 -6.19 -2.94 20.25
CA HIS A 132 -7.30 -2.06 20.58
C HIS A 132 -8.23 -1.93 19.38
N ASP A 133 -9.50 -2.28 19.55
CA ASP A 133 -10.53 -2.13 18.54
C ASP A 133 -10.98 -0.66 18.44
N LEU A 134 -10.67 -0.03 17.30
CA LEU A 134 -10.97 1.36 17.00
C LEU A 134 -12.48 1.61 16.78
N VAL A 135 -13.27 0.57 16.48
CA VAL A 135 -14.71 0.68 16.26
C VAL A 135 -15.47 0.44 17.56
N GLY A 136 -15.21 -0.70 18.22
CA GLY A 136 -15.88 -1.09 19.46
C GLY A 136 -15.32 -0.49 20.74
N GLY A 137 -14.15 0.17 20.69
CA GLY A 137 -13.55 0.90 21.82
C GLY A 137 -12.95 0.02 22.94
N GLY A 138 -12.59 -1.23 22.65
CA GLY A 138 -12.15 -2.21 23.67
C GLY A 138 -10.85 -2.93 23.34
N GLY A 139 -10.27 -3.62 24.32
CA GLY A 139 -9.13 -4.52 24.10
C GLY A 139 -9.54 -5.75 23.29
N MET A 140 -8.69 -6.15 22.34
CA MET A 140 -8.84 -7.36 21.53
C MET A 140 -7.49 -8.05 21.39
N ALA A 141 -7.43 -9.35 21.64
CA ALA A 141 -6.21 -10.12 21.40
C ALA A 141 -6.06 -10.42 19.91
N VAL A 142 -4.86 -10.19 19.38
CA VAL A 142 -4.52 -10.43 17.97
C VAL A 142 -3.51 -11.57 17.88
N PRO A 143 -3.69 -12.57 17.03
CA PRO A 143 -2.66 -13.59 16.80
C PRO A 143 -1.33 -12.95 16.37
N LEU A 144 -0.23 -13.33 17.01
CA LEU A 144 1.11 -12.82 16.69
C LEU A 144 1.45 -13.00 15.20
N GLU A 145 1.08 -14.14 14.63
CA GLU A 145 1.32 -14.49 13.22
C GLU A 145 0.59 -13.58 12.22
N MET A 146 -0.48 -12.89 12.63
CA MET A 146 -1.17 -11.92 11.75
C MET A 146 -0.49 -10.54 11.73
N VAL A 147 0.42 -10.29 12.68
CA VAL A 147 1.13 -9.02 12.85
C VAL A 147 2.59 -9.14 12.45
N SER A 148 3.22 -10.26 12.81
CA SER A 148 4.62 -10.49 12.55
C SER A 148 4.88 -10.60 11.04
N MET A 149 5.96 -9.98 10.57
CA MET A 149 6.49 -10.17 9.21
C MET A 149 7.76 -11.02 9.21
N ASP A 150 8.04 -11.75 10.31
CA ASP A 150 9.14 -12.70 10.35
C ASP A 150 8.77 -13.96 9.56
N LEU A 151 9.15 -14.00 8.28
CA LEU A 151 8.92 -15.13 7.36
C LEU A 151 9.98 -16.22 7.53
N ALA A 152 10.99 -16.01 8.37
CA ALA A 152 12.03 -16.99 8.69
C ALA A 152 11.61 -17.95 9.82
N ARG A 153 10.45 -17.71 10.47
CA ARG A 153 9.91 -18.59 11.49
C ARG A 153 9.39 -19.88 10.85
N ASP A 154 9.74 -21.01 11.45
CA ASP A 154 9.20 -22.33 11.08
C ASP A 154 7.80 -22.52 11.69
N VAL A 155 6.87 -21.67 11.27
CA VAL A 155 5.45 -21.76 11.63
C VAL A 155 4.65 -21.91 10.35
N ALA A 156 3.71 -22.86 10.35
CA ALA A 156 2.70 -22.98 9.30
C ALA A 156 1.43 -22.27 9.77
N PRO A 157 1.26 -20.95 9.58
CA PRO A 157 0.10 -20.24 10.07
C PRO A 157 -1.15 -20.63 9.27
N ASP A 158 -2.30 -20.66 9.92
CA ASP A 158 -3.59 -20.88 9.26
C ASP A 158 -4.03 -19.64 8.47
N ILE A 159 -3.71 -18.45 8.97
CA ILE A 159 -3.85 -17.17 8.28
C ILE A 159 -2.47 -16.69 7.81
N ARG A 160 -2.31 -16.46 6.50
CA ARG A 160 -1.02 -16.01 5.96
C ARG A 160 -0.66 -14.59 6.43
N GLN A 161 0.63 -14.37 6.67
CA GLN A 161 1.21 -13.05 6.94
C GLN A 161 1.00 -12.10 5.76
N SER A 162 0.69 -10.85 6.04
CA SER A 162 0.54 -9.79 5.05
C SER A 162 1.00 -8.47 5.65
N SER A 163 1.58 -7.59 4.83
CA SER A 163 1.92 -6.23 5.26
C SER A 163 0.72 -5.28 5.27
N ASN A 164 -0.45 -5.67 4.73
CA ASN A 164 -1.63 -4.79 4.63
C ASN A 164 -2.00 -4.15 5.98
N GLY A 165 -2.08 -2.81 6.05
CA GLY A 165 -2.40 -2.07 7.27
C GLY A 165 -1.21 -1.90 8.23
N LEU A 166 0.00 -2.27 7.81
CA LEU A 166 1.25 -1.91 8.50
C LEU A 166 1.67 -0.52 8.02
N ALA A 167 1.72 0.45 8.91
CA ALA A 167 2.09 1.81 8.53
C ALA A 167 2.76 2.59 9.66
N SER A 168 3.49 3.63 9.26
CA SER A 168 4.15 4.56 10.15
C SER A 168 3.78 6.01 9.87
N GLY A 169 3.87 6.81 10.93
CA GLY A 169 3.65 8.25 10.91
C GLY A 169 4.59 8.96 11.87
N ALA A 170 4.63 10.29 11.83
CA ALA A 170 5.41 11.06 12.79
C ALA A 170 4.94 10.84 14.24
N ASP A 171 3.67 10.50 14.41
CA ASP A 171 3.05 10.04 15.65
C ASP A 171 2.06 8.90 15.37
N ARG A 172 1.44 8.39 16.44
CA ARG A 172 0.54 7.24 16.39
C ARG A 172 -0.71 7.51 15.54
N ASP A 173 -1.27 8.71 15.58
CA ASP A 173 -2.48 9.04 14.82
C ASP A 173 -2.17 9.16 13.33
N GLU A 174 -1.03 9.75 12.95
CA GLU A 174 -0.56 9.74 11.56
C GLU A 174 -0.35 8.30 11.04
N ALA A 175 0.18 7.40 11.88
CA ALA A 175 0.39 6.00 11.53
C ALA A 175 -0.95 5.27 11.32
N ILE A 176 -1.91 5.49 12.21
CA ILE A 176 -3.27 4.91 12.09
C ILE A 176 -3.98 5.45 10.84
N VAL A 177 -3.90 6.76 10.56
CA VAL A 177 -4.45 7.34 9.32
C VAL A 177 -3.86 6.66 8.08
N ALA A 178 -2.54 6.48 8.03
CA ALA A 178 -1.89 5.82 6.90
C ALA A 178 -2.36 4.36 6.74
N ALA A 179 -2.46 3.61 7.83
CA ALA A 179 -2.95 2.23 7.80
C ALA A 179 -4.44 2.13 7.42
N LEU A 180 -5.30 3.04 7.89
CA LEU A 180 -6.72 3.09 7.51
C LEU A 180 -6.90 3.39 6.02
N LEU A 181 -6.09 4.31 5.46
CA LEU A 181 -6.11 4.61 4.04
C LEU A 181 -5.71 3.38 3.21
N GLU A 182 -4.67 2.65 3.63
CA GLU A 182 -4.29 1.40 2.95
C GLU A 182 -5.41 0.35 3.04
N LEU A 183 -6.01 0.14 4.22
CA LEU A 183 -7.12 -0.81 4.37
C LEU A 183 -8.30 -0.47 3.42
N LEU A 184 -8.67 0.81 3.34
CA LEU A 184 -9.72 1.28 2.44
C LEU A 184 -9.33 1.12 0.96
N GLU A 185 -8.08 1.40 0.61
CA GLU A 185 -7.56 1.19 -0.74
C GLU A 185 -7.73 -0.27 -1.18
N ARG A 186 -7.27 -1.20 -0.33
CA ARG A 186 -7.30 -2.65 -0.55
C ARG A 186 -8.74 -3.15 -0.69
N GLU A 187 -9.63 -2.69 0.17
CA GLU A 187 -11.05 -3.01 0.08
C GLU A 187 -11.70 -2.46 -1.20
N GLY A 188 -11.43 -1.20 -1.54
CA GLY A 188 -11.93 -0.57 -2.77
C GLY A 188 -11.46 -1.30 -4.02
N ARG A 189 -10.19 -1.75 -4.02
CA ARG A 189 -9.60 -2.53 -5.10
C ARG A 189 -10.20 -3.92 -5.20
N ALA A 190 -10.33 -4.66 -4.10
CA ALA A 190 -10.99 -5.97 -4.08
C ALA A 190 -12.40 -5.89 -4.68
N ARG A 191 -13.24 -4.99 -4.16
CA ARG A 191 -14.59 -4.75 -4.67
C ARG A 191 -14.59 -4.40 -6.15
N TRP A 192 -13.66 -3.58 -6.59
CA TRP A 192 -13.58 -3.19 -8.00
C TRP A 192 -13.17 -4.36 -8.88
N LEU A 193 -12.22 -5.20 -8.45
CA LEU A 193 -11.74 -6.37 -9.20
C LEU A 193 -12.85 -7.40 -9.43
N GLU A 194 -13.80 -7.53 -8.50
CA GLU A 194 -14.97 -8.42 -8.61
C GLU A 194 -16.04 -7.91 -9.58
N ARG A 195 -16.00 -6.63 -9.99
CA ARG A 195 -16.99 -6.06 -10.89
C ARG A 195 -16.88 -6.63 -12.32
N PRO A 196 -18.00 -6.78 -13.05
CA PRO A 196 -17.97 -7.07 -14.47
C PRO A 196 -17.17 -6.02 -15.26
N HIS A 197 -16.51 -6.44 -16.35
CA HIS A 197 -15.68 -5.53 -17.16
C HIS A 197 -16.41 -4.27 -17.65
N ALA A 198 -17.72 -4.34 -17.92
CA ALA A 198 -18.52 -3.18 -18.31
C ALA A 198 -18.63 -2.14 -17.18
N ALA A 199 -18.83 -2.58 -15.95
CA ALA A 199 -18.89 -1.70 -14.78
C ALA A 199 -17.50 -1.11 -14.47
N LYS A 200 -16.43 -1.89 -14.64
CA LYS A 200 -15.05 -1.38 -14.53
C LYS A 200 -14.77 -0.29 -15.57
N ARG A 201 -15.14 -0.49 -16.84
CA ARG A 201 -15.00 0.53 -17.90
C ARG A 201 -15.69 1.84 -17.56
N ALA A 202 -16.88 1.79 -16.96
CA ALA A 202 -17.63 2.98 -16.57
C ALA A 202 -16.93 3.83 -15.49
N THR A 203 -15.96 3.27 -14.74
CA THR A 203 -15.18 4.03 -13.76
C THR A 203 -13.89 4.62 -14.30
N ARG A 204 -13.59 4.42 -15.59
CA ARG A 204 -12.37 4.93 -16.23
C ARG A 204 -12.36 6.46 -16.29
N ILE A 205 -11.30 7.07 -15.77
CA ILE A 205 -11.16 8.51 -15.59
C ILE A 205 -10.65 9.19 -16.87
N ALA A 206 -11.22 10.35 -17.18
CA ALA A 206 -10.74 11.26 -18.23
C ALA A 206 -9.46 11.97 -17.77
N LEU A 207 -8.29 11.47 -18.19
CA LEU A 207 -6.99 12.00 -17.78
C LEU A 207 -6.65 13.34 -18.45
N GLY A 208 -7.15 13.56 -19.68
CA GLY A 208 -6.83 14.76 -20.47
C GLY A 208 -7.33 16.08 -19.86
N ALA A 209 -8.35 16.02 -19.01
CA ALA A 209 -8.98 17.20 -18.41
C ALA A 209 -8.43 17.58 -17.01
N ILE A 210 -7.41 16.87 -16.50
CA ILE A 210 -6.96 17.04 -15.12
C ILE A 210 -6.14 18.35 -14.94
N PRO A 211 -6.56 19.26 -14.03
CA PRO A 211 -5.91 20.56 -13.84
C PRO A 211 -4.65 20.50 -12.96
N ASP A 212 -4.36 19.40 -12.28
CA ASP A 212 -3.15 19.27 -11.44
C ASP A 212 -1.87 19.19 -12.31
N ARG A 213 -0.93 20.10 -12.02
CA ARG A 213 0.34 20.22 -12.76
C ARG A 213 1.27 19.02 -12.59
N ARG A 214 1.26 18.37 -11.43
CA ARG A 214 2.10 17.20 -11.13
C ARG A 214 1.61 15.99 -11.92
N ILE A 215 0.29 15.79 -11.96
CA ILE A 215 -0.34 14.72 -12.75
C ILE A 215 -0.04 14.91 -14.23
N ARG A 216 -0.26 16.11 -14.77
CA ARG A 216 0.07 16.39 -16.18
C ARG A 216 1.54 16.16 -16.51
N ALA A 217 2.45 16.55 -15.61
CA ALA A 217 3.88 16.30 -15.81
C ALA A 217 4.20 14.79 -15.82
N ALA A 218 3.60 14.00 -14.93
CA ALA A 218 3.76 12.55 -14.93
C ALA A 218 3.20 11.90 -16.20
N LEU A 219 1.98 12.29 -16.63
CA LEU A 219 1.37 11.81 -17.87
C LEU A 219 2.22 12.13 -19.10
N ALA A 220 2.78 13.34 -19.19
CA ALA A 220 3.67 13.72 -20.28
C ALA A 220 4.94 12.88 -20.33
N ARG A 221 5.54 12.56 -19.16
CA ARG A 221 6.71 11.68 -19.08
C ARG A 221 6.41 10.25 -19.52
N ILE A 222 5.28 9.71 -19.05
CA ILE A 222 4.79 8.37 -19.42
C ILE A 222 4.57 8.28 -20.94
N ALA A 223 3.89 9.27 -21.53
CA ALA A 223 3.64 9.33 -22.95
C ALA A 223 4.95 9.48 -23.77
N HIS A 224 5.88 10.34 -23.33
CA HIS A 224 7.18 10.50 -23.97
C HIS A 224 8.02 9.22 -23.94
N ALA A 225 7.86 8.40 -22.89
CA ALA A 225 8.48 7.10 -22.77
C ALA A 225 7.82 6.02 -23.65
N GLY A 226 6.75 6.32 -24.40
CA GLY A 226 6.04 5.36 -25.26
C GLY A 226 5.07 4.44 -24.50
N LEU A 227 4.71 4.80 -23.26
CA LEU A 227 3.71 4.09 -22.47
C LEU A 227 2.39 4.86 -22.43
N ARG A 228 1.32 4.13 -22.14
CA ARG A 228 0.00 4.71 -21.86
C ARG A 228 -0.39 4.41 -20.42
N LEU A 229 -0.87 5.43 -19.72
CA LEU A 229 -1.53 5.28 -18.43
C LEU A 229 -3.04 5.12 -18.65
N MET A 230 -3.63 4.18 -17.93
CA MET A 230 -5.07 4.04 -17.73
C MET A 230 -5.35 4.17 -16.24
N ALA A 231 -6.44 4.86 -15.87
CA ALA A 231 -6.83 5.05 -14.48
C ALA A 231 -8.33 4.84 -14.29
N TRP A 232 -8.70 4.23 -13.17
CA TRP A 232 -10.07 3.95 -12.79
C TRP A 232 -10.35 4.47 -11.37
N ASP A 233 -11.54 5.01 -11.18
CA ASP A 233 -12.07 5.32 -9.85
C ASP A 233 -12.50 4.02 -9.16
N ILE A 234 -11.88 3.74 -8.01
CA ILE A 234 -12.19 2.61 -7.13
C ILE A 234 -12.69 3.08 -5.76
N GLY A 235 -12.83 4.40 -5.58
CA GLY A 235 -13.18 5.04 -4.31
C GLY A 235 -14.68 5.13 -4.03
N GLU A 236 -15.52 5.05 -5.06
CA GLU A 236 -16.97 5.21 -4.93
C GLU A 236 -17.60 4.23 -3.91
N GLY A 237 -17.14 2.98 -3.88
CA GLY A 237 -17.69 1.94 -2.99
C GLY A 237 -17.20 2.00 -1.54
N ILE A 238 -16.21 2.84 -1.25
CA ILE A 238 -15.59 3.01 0.08
C ILE A 238 -15.75 4.44 0.62
N GLY A 239 -16.27 5.36 -0.21
CA GLY A 239 -16.56 6.73 0.18
C GLY A 239 -15.34 7.64 0.36
N VAL A 240 -14.15 7.23 -0.08
CA VAL A 240 -12.88 7.99 -0.02
C VAL A 240 -12.19 7.94 -1.39
N PRO A 241 -11.55 9.02 -1.88
CA PRO A 241 -10.88 9.00 -3.18
C PRO A 241 -9.79 7.92 -3.24
N ALA A 242 -9.98 6.95 -4.14
CA ALA A 242 -9.02 5.91 -4.41
C ALA A 242 -9.01 5.59 -5.90
N TYR A 243 -7.82 5.32 -6.42
CA TYR A 243 -7.60 5.11 -7.85
C TYR A 243 -6.78 3.87 -8.10
N TYR A 244 -7.13 3.14 -9.16
CA TYR A 244 -6.33 2.06 -9.72
C TYR A 244 -5.72 2.54 -11.04
N CYS A 245 -4.43 2.31 -11.24
CA CYS A 245 -3.67 2.75 -12.41
C CYS A 245 -2.98 1.55 -13.07
N ALA A 246 -2.91 1.57 -14.40
CA ALA A 246 -2.15 0.63 -15.19
C ALA A 246 -1.28 1.35 -16.23
N LEU A 247 0.00 0.98 -16.28
CA LEU A 247 0.97 1.37 -17.28
C LEU A 247 1.14 0.25 -18.29
N VAL A 248 0.79 0.54 -19.55
CA VAL A 248 0.85 -0.42 -20.65
C VAL A 248 1.78 0.09 -21.73
N GLU A 249 2.65 -0.78 -22.24
CA GLU A 249 3.46 -0.49 -23.42
C GLU A 249 2.60 -0.64 -24.67
N MET A 250 2.54 0.42 -25.48
CA MET A 250 1.72 0.45 -26.70
C MET A 250 2.48 -0.01 -27.95
N ASP A 251 3.81 -0.02 -27.89
CA ASP A 251 4.68 -0.34 -29.03
C ASP A 251 5.11 -1.81 -29.04
N ARG A 252 4.97 -2.47 -30.20
CA ARG A 252 5.42 -3.85 -30.44
C ARG A 252 6.94 -3.95 -30.56
N ALA A 253 7.64 -2.84 -30.76
CA ALA A 253 9.11 -2.78 -30.80
C ALA A 253 9.76 -2.68 -29.40
N ALA A 254 9.00 -2.93 -28.33
CA ALA A 254 9.52 -2.93 -26.97
C ALA A 254 10.64 -3.98 -26.82
N THR A 255 11.82 -3.54 -26.39
CA THR A 255 12.99 -4.40 -26.13
C THR A 255 12.83 -5.26 -24.87
N LEU A 256 11.81 -4.98 -24.04
CA LEU A 256 11.49 -5.70 -22.80
C LEU A 256 9.99 -5.99 -22.77
N VAL A 257 9.60 -7.27 -22.73
CA VAL A 257 8.19 -7.70 -22.67
C VAL A 257 7.77 -7.79 -21.19
N LEU A 258 7.63 -6.65 -20.51
CA LEU A 258 7.23 -6.64 -19.09
C LEU A 258 5.72 -6.66 -18.89
N PRO A 259 5.20 -7.31 -17.83
CA PRO A 259 3.80 -7.18 -17.47
C PRO A 259 3.44 -5.70 -17.21
N PRO A 260 2.16 -5.32 -17.36
CA PRO A 260 1.70 -3.98 -17.04
C PRO A 260 2.06 -3.60 -15.61
N GLY A 261 2.64 -2.41 -15.43
CA GLY A 261 2.85 -1.85 -14.10
C GLY A 261 1.51 -1.41 -13.55
N VAL A 262 1.08 -1.97 -12.43
CA VAL A 262 -0.19 -1.63 -11.79
C VAL A 262 0.05 -1.04 -10.42
N GLY A 263 -0.83 -0.13 -9.99
CA GLY A 263 -0.75 0.48 -8.68
C GLY A 263 -2.08 1.06 -8.26
N SER A 264 -2.35 1.06 -6.97
CA SER A 264 -3.50 1.73 -6.37
C SER A 264 -3.06 2.70 -5.29
N ALA A 265 -3.94 3.62 -4.93
CA ALA A 265 -3.73 4.47 -3.77
C ALA A 265 -5.05 5.08 -3.30
N CYS A 266 -5.20 5.21 -1.99
CA CYS A 266 -6.28 5.95 -1.33
C CYS A 266 -5.72 7.18 -0.61
N HIS A 267 -6.38 8.33 -0.76
CA HIS A 267 -6.00 9.55 -0.05
C HIS A 267 -7.17 10.56 -0.01
N PRO A 268 -7.29 11.39 1.05
CA PRO A 268 -8.37 12.39 1.14
C PRO A 268 -8.35 13.42 0.00
N ASP A 269 -7.16 13.84 -0.43
CA ASP A 269 -6.97 14.64 -1.65
C ASP A 269 -6.95 13.73 -2.91
N PRO A 270 -7.94 13.86 -3.83
CA PRO A 270 -7.98 13.09 -5.07
C PRO A 270 -6.71 13.21 -5.93
N ALA A 271 -6.09 14.38 -6.00
CA ALA A 271 -4.90 14.57 -6.81
C ALA A 271 -3.69 13.85 -6.19
N ALA A 272 -3.60 13.83 -4.87
CA ALA A 272 -2.59 13.06 -4.16
C ALA A 272 -2.83 11.54 -4.29
N ALA A 273 -4.08 11.07 -4.22
CA ALA A 273 -4.43 9.67 -4.45
C ALA A 273 -4.00 9.24 -5.88
N LEU A 274 -4.38 10.00 -6.91
CA LEU A 274 -4.04 9.63 -8.28
C LEU A 274 -2.53 9.68 -8.54
N MET A 275 -1.82 10.69 -8.01
CA MET A 275 -0.36 10.74 -8.10
C MET A 275 0.33 9.58 -7.40
N ALA A 276 -0.18 9.15 -6.25
CA ALA A 276 0.36 8.00 -5.53
C ALA A 276 0.14 6.69 -6.31
N ALA A 277 -1.06 6.48 -6.87
CA ALA A 277 -1.35 5.30 -7.71
C ALA A 277 -0.47 5.26 -8.97
N ILE A 278 -0.22 6.42 -9.61
CA ILE A 278 0.73 6.52 -10.74
C ILE A 278 2.16 6.17 -10.29
N GLY A 279 2.58 6.66 -9.13
CA GLY A 279 3.89 6.37 -8.56
C GLY A 279 4.06 4.87 -8.26
N GLU A 280 3.02 4.22 -7.75
CA GLU A 280 3.02 2.79 -7.47
C GLU A 280 3.06 1.94 -8.75
N ALA A 281 2.31 2.33 -9.79
CA ALA A 281 2.38 1.66 -11.10
C ALA A 281 3.79 1.75 -11.71
N ALA A 282 4.45 2.92 -11.59
CA ALA A 282 5.82 3.10 -12.05
C ALA A 282 6.83 2.30 -11.21
N GLN A 283 6.63 2.25 -9.89
CA GLN A 283 7.43 1.40 -9.00
C GLN A 283 7.31 -0.07 -9.36
N ALA A 284 6.09 -0.58 -9.56
CA ALA A 284 5.83 -1.97 -9.94
C ALA A 284 6.58 -2.35 -11.23
N ARG A 285 6.64 -1.44 -12.19
CA ARG A 285 7.42 -1.64 -13.42
C ARG A 285 8.93 -1.65 -13.18
N ILE A 286 9.45 -0.65 -12.45
CA ILE A 286 10.90 -0.56 -12.11
C ILE A 286 11.36 -1.79 -11.34
N MET A 287 10.50 -2.33 -10.47
CA MET A 287 10.76 -3.55 -9.71
C MET A 287 11.08 -4.75 -10.62
N PHE A 288 10.30 -4.97 -11.68
CA PHE A 288 10.60 -6.01 -12.68
C PHE A 288 11.90 -5.76 -13.44
N ILE A 289 12.17 -4.50 -13.80
CA ILE A 289 13.41 -4.12 -14.51
C ILE A 289 14.63 -4.37 -13.62
N ALA A 290 14.54 -4.01 -12.34
CA ALA A 290 15.62 -4.18 -11.38
C ALA A 290 15.87 -5.67 -11.07
N GLY A 291 14.83 -6.51 -11.10
CA GLY A 291 14.93 -7.95 -10.80
C GLY A 291 15.52 -8.24 -9.42
N ALA A 292 15.35 -7.30 -8.48
CA ALA A 292 16.07 -7.27 -7.21
C ALA A 292 15.23 -7.74 -6.02
N ARG A 293 13.98 -8.16 -6.23
CA ARG A 293 13.16 -8.71 -5.16
C ARG A 293 13.35 -10.22 -5.10
N ASP A 294 13.43 -10.69 -3.87
CA ASP A 294 13.63 -12.10 -3.54
C ASP A 294 12.44 -12.98 -4.00
N ASP A 295 11.28 -12.35 -4.20
CA ASP A 295 10.01 -13.00 -4.44
C ASP A 295 9.52 -12.94 -5.90
N LEU A 296 10.40 -12.57 -6.83
CA LEU A 296 10.10 -12.60 -8.27
C LEU A 296 10.53 -13.92 -8.89
N GLU A 297 9.60 -14.60 -9.56
CA GLU A 297 9.86 -15.82 -10.31
C GLU A 297 9.83 -15.58 -11.82
N ASP A 298 10.42 -16.50 -12.60
CA ASP A 298 10.39 -16.49 -14.07
C ASP A 298 8.96 -16.40 -14.63
N GLU A 299 7.99 -17.00 -13.93
CA GLU A 299 6.60 -16.98 -14.34
C GLU A 299 6.01 -15.57 -14.27
N ASP A 300 6.37 -14.75 -13.28
CA ASP A 300 5.84 -13.38 -13.12
C ASP A 300 6.15 -12.48 -14.32
N TYR A 301 7.29 -12.71 -14.99
CA TYR A 301 7.67 -12.01 -16.21
C TYR A 301 6.79 -12.37 -17.42
N ARG A 302 6.10 -13.53 -17.39
CA ARG A 302 5.26 -14.04 -18.49
C ARG A 302 3.81 -13.57 -18.43
N ASP A 303 3.44 -12.75 -17.44
CA ASP A 303 2.05 -12.30 -17.19
C ASP A 303 1.03 -13.46 -17.03
N PRO A 304 1.25 -14.40 -16.10
CA PRO A 304 0.45 -15.61 -15.95
C PRO A 304 -0.97 -15.30 -15.47
N ALA A 305 -1.11 -14.25 -14.66
CA ALA A 305 -2.40 -13.70 -14.23
C ALA A 305 -3.18 -13.03 -15.37
N GLY A 306 -2.60 -12.91 -16.56
CA GLY A 306 -3.23 -12.30 -17.74
C GLY A 306 -3.61 -10.84 -17.53
N LYS A 307 -2.81 -10.07 -16.78
CA LYS A 307 -3.06 -8.65 -16.48
C LYS A 307 -3.24 -7.86 -17.77
N ARG A 308 -2.44 -8.12 -18.81
CA ARG A 308 -2.59 -7.49 -20.13
C ARG A 308 -3.98 -7.73 -20.72
N LEU A 309 -4.45 -8.98 -20.65
CA LEU A 309 -5.76 -9.34 -21.16
C LEU A 309 -6.89 -8.72 -20.33
N GLY A 310 -6.75 -8.70 -19.00
CA GLY A 310 -7.67 -8.03 -18.08
C GLY A 310 -7.81 -6.54 -18.41
N ILE A 311 -6.69 -5.82 -18.47
CA ILE A 311 -6.64 -4.39 -18.81
C ILE A 311 -7.23 -4.13 -20.21
N ALA A 312 -6.94 -4.97 -21.20
CA ALA A 312 -7.51 -4.85 -22.53
C ALA A 312 -9.05 -4.97 -22.51
N LYS A 313 -9.60 -5.92 -21.73
CA LYS A 313 -11.05 -6.08 -21.55
C LYS A 313 -11.68 -4.91 -20.78
N GLU A 314 -10.95 -4.35 -19.81
CA GLU A 314 -11.36 -3.22 -18.96
C GLU A 314 -11.22 -1.86 -19.62
N THR A 315 -10.67 -1.79 -20.82
CA THR A 315 -10.57 -0.54 -21.59
C THR A 315 -11.35 -0.56 -22.89
N LEU A 316 -11.53 -1.73 -23.54
CA LEU A 316 -11.95 -1.88 -24.94
C LEU A 316 -11.06 -1.01 -25.84
N ALA A 317 -10.31 -1.62 -26.77
CA ALA A 317 -9.26 -0.96 -27.54
C ALA A 317 -9.67 0.27 -28.40
N PHE A 318 -10.94 0.70 -28.39
CA PHE A 318 -11.49 1.74 -29.23
C PHE A 318 -11.53 3.15 -28.58
N GLU A 319 -11.50 3.29 -27.24
CA GLU A 319 -11.58 4.62 -26.60
C GLU A 319 -10.21 5.14 -26.11
N ALA A 320 -9.88 6.37 -26.55
CA ALA A 320 -8.60 7.04 -26.30
C ALA A 320 -8.43 7.55 -24.84
N ASP A 321 -9.52 7.84 -24.13
CA ASP A 321 -9.50 8.27 -22.72
C ASP A 321 -10.71 7.68 -21.97
N GLY A 322 -10.78 7.87 -20.65
CA GLY A 322 -11.98 7.57 -19.88
C GLY A 322 -13.08 8.63 -20.06
N ALA A 323 -14.31 8.27 -19.69
CA ALA A 323 -15.45 9.18 -19.73
C ALA A 323 -15.79 9.80 -18.36
N ARG A 324 -15.31 9.20 -17.26
CA ARG A 324 -15.60 9.69 -15.91
C ARG A 324 -14.79 10.95 -15.62
N PRO A 325 -15.44 12.08 -15.27
CA PRO A 325 -14.72 13.29 -14.91
C PRO A 325 -13.84 13.06 -13.69
N PHE A 326 -12.63 13.62 -13.68
CA PHE A 326 -11.84 13.71 -12.46
C PHE A 326 -12.53 14.69 -11.49
N PRO A 327 -12.73 14.33 -10.21
CA PRO A 327 -13.48 15.17 -9.29
C PRO A 327 -12.85 16.55 -9.16
N ALA A 328 -13.64 17.59 -9.47
CA ALA A 328 -13.30 18.97 -9.20
C ALA A 328 -13.82 19.31 -7.80
N GLY A 329 -12.96 19.23 -6.79
CA GLY A 329 -13.38 19.50 -5.41
C GLY A 329 -12.21 19.62 -4.45
N PRO A 330 -12.44 20.23 -3.26
CA PRO A 330 -11.47 20.19 -2.18
C PRO A 330 -11.24 18.74 -1.72
N PRO A 331 -10.18 18.48 -0.94
CA PRO A 331 -9.98 17.18 -0.30
C PRO A 331 -11.24 16.72 0.42
N TRP A 332 -11.48 15.41 0.38
CA TRP A 332 -12.59 14.71 1.02
C TRP A 332 -12.77 15.12 2.50
N VAL A 333 -11.67 15.31 3.20
CA VAL A 333 -11.60 15.88 4.55
C VAL A 333 -10.35 16.76 4.65
N ALA A 334 -10.50 17.93 5.28
CA ALA A 334 -9.40 18.73 5.81
C ALA A 334 -9.48 18.67 7.35
N GLY A 335 -8.35 18.45 8.02
CA GLY A 335 -8.29 18.29 9.46
C GLY A 335 -6.91 17.80 9.90
N ASP A 336 -6.69 17.73 11.22
CA ASP A 336 -5.49 17.10 11.76
C ASP A 336 -5.59 15.56 11.71
N ALA A 337 -4.53 14.87 12.16
CA ALA A 337 -4.48 13.41 12.13
C ALA A 337 -5.57 12.75 12.99
N VAL A 338 -6.03 13.39 14.07
CA VAL A 338 -7.04 12.84 14.98
C VAL A 338 -8.41 12.90 14.33
N GLU A 339 -8.79 14.05 13.78
CA GLU A 339 -10.07 14.19 13.07
C GLU A 339 -10.13 13.26 11.84
N LEU A 340 -9.01 13.17 11.11
CA LEU A 340 -8.94 12.31 9.93
C LEU A 340 -9.01 10.83 10.32
N ARG A 341 -8.34 10.41 11.41
CA ARG A 341 -8.45 9.05 11.96
C ARG A 341 -9.91 8.70 12.25
N ASP A 342 -10.63 9.54 12.98
CA ASP A 342 -12.00 9.25 13.42
C ASP A 342 -12.94 9.13 12.21
N ARG A 343 -12.80 10.02 11.22
CA ARG A 343 -13.59 9.96 9.99
C ARG A 343 -13.26 8.75 9.12
N LEU A 344 -12.00 8.34 9.04
CA LEU A 344 -11.59 7.16 8.28
C LEU A 344 -12.02 5.86 8.97
N THR A 345 -11.99 5.81 10.30
CA THR A 345 -12.57 4.70 11.08
C THR A 345 -14.06 4.56 10.78
N GLU A 346 -14.79 5.67 10.77
CA GLU A 346 -16.21 5.68 10.39
C GLU A 346 -16.43 5.19 8.94
N ARG A 347 -15.57 5.58 8.00
CA ARG A 347 -15.66 5.07 6.61
C ARG A 347 -15.35 3.60 6.49
N CYS A 348 -14.41 3.10 7.28
CA CYS A 348 -14.18 1.66 7.32
C CYS A 348 -15.41 0.91 7.83
N ARG A 349 -16.08 1.46 8.85
CA ARG A 349 -17.36 0.93 9.36
C ARG A 349 -18.47 0.96 8.31
N ASP A 350 -18.65 2.08 7.61
CA ASP A 350 -19.61 2.20 6.50
C ASP A 350 -19.32 1.19 5.38
N ALA A 351 -18.03 0.90 5.15
CA ALA A 351 -17.58 -0.12 4.22
C ALA A 351 -17.68 -1.55 4.79
N GLY A 352 -18.21 -1.78 6.00
CA GLY A 352 -18.48 -3.11 6.55
C GLY A 352 -17.37 -3.69 7.45
N ALA A 353 -16.40 -2.88 7.88
CA ALA A 353 -15.49 -3.28 8.95
C ALA A 353 -16.21 -3.18 10.31
N ASP A 354 -16.66 -4.32 10.84
CA ASP A 354 -17.30 -4.35 12.17
C ASP A 354 -16.30 -4.17 13.32
N ALA A 355 -15.01 -4.39 13.06
CA ALA A 355 -13.92 -4.14 13.99
C ALA A 355 -12.65 -3.77 13.23
N ILE A 356 -11.84 -2.89 13.82
CA ILE A 356 -10.52 -2.52 13.30
C ILE A 356 -9.55 -2.57 14.46
N VAL A 357 -8.78 -3.65 14.55
CA VAL A 357 -7.90 -3.89 15.69
C VAL A 357 -6.52 -3.31 15.41
N CYS A 358 -6.11 -2.35 16.24
CA CYS A 358 -4.82 -1.69 16.20
C CYS A 358 -3.83 -2.36 17.16
N VAL A 359 -2.68 -2.78 16.65
CA VAL A 359 -1.51 -3.20 17.43
C VAL A 359 -0.42 -2.15 17.29
N ASP A 360 0.13 -1.69 18.41
CA ASP A 360 1.23 -0.73 18.43
C ASP A 360 2.57 -1.48 18.32
N LEU A 361 3.39 -1.11 17.35
CA LEU A 361 4.73 -1.68 17.14
C LEU A 361 5.84 -0.74 17.62
N GLY A 362 5.47 0.31 18.37
CA GLY A 362 6.36 1.25 19.01
C GLY A 362 6.89 2.35 18.08
N GLY A 363 8.02 2.93 18.48
CA GLY A 363 8.72 3.95 17.68
C GLY A 363 8.23 5.39 17.87
N GLY A 364 7.13 5.63 18.60
CA GLY A 364 6.62 6.97 18.87
C GLY A 364 7.66 7.90 19.53
N ALA A 365 8.39 7.40 20.54
CA ALA A 365 9.48 8.15 21.20
C ALA A 365 10.67 8.47 20.26
N SER A 366 10.81 7.72 19.17
CA SER A 366 11.86 7.91 18.16
C SER A 366 11.43 8.81 16.99
N GLY A 367 10.20 9.36 17.04
CA GLY A 367 9.65 10.25 16.01
C GLY A 367 9.13 9.54 14.75
N LEU A 368 8.93 8.23 14.82
CA LEU A 368 8.30 7.42 13.79
C LEU A 368 7.49 6.32 14.48
N ALA A 369 6.22 6.57 14.81
CA ALA A 369 5.34 5.55 15.36
C ALA A 369 4.95 4.56 14.28
N THR A 370 4.86 3.27 14.60
CA THR A 370 4.43 2.22 13.68
C THR A 370 3.27 1.44 14.30
N VAL A 371 2.24 1.17 13.50
CA VAL A 371 1.08 0.38 13.91
C VAL A 371 0.78 -0.68 12.86
N LYS A 372 0.08 -1.72 13.29
CA LYS A 372 -0.58 -2.69 12.42
C LYS A 372 -2.08 -2.62 12.67
N LEU A 373 -2.86 -2.33 11.64
CA LEU A 373 -4.31 -2.42 11.67
C LEU A 373 -4.79 -3.68 10.98
N LEU A 374 -5.76 -4.36 11.58
CA LEU A 374 -6.44 -5.49 10.99
C LEU A 374 -7.94 -5.22 10.96
N ALA A 375 -8.56 -5.33 9.79
CA ALA A 375 -10.01 -5.21 9.60
C ALA A 375 -10.57 -6.53 9.07
N PRO A 376 -10.95 -7.49 9.94
CA PRO A 376 -11.55 -8.75 9.52
C PRO A 376 -12.84 -8.49 8.71
N GLY A 377 -12.86 -9.00 7.48
CA GLY A 377 -13.95 -8.78 6.53
C GLY A 377 -13.61 -7.82 5.38
N PHE A 378 -12.50 -7.08 5.45
CA PHE A 378 -11.96 -6.40 4.27
C PHE A 378 -11.21 -7.37 3.37
N GLY A 379 -11.45 -7.23 2.08
CA GLY A 379 -10.81 -7.98 1.01
C GLY A 379 -9.42 -7.45 0.67
N ASP A 380 -8.66 -8.33 0.03
CA ASP A 380 -7.29 -8.12 -0.46
C ASP A 380 -6.17 -8.35 0.57
N HIS A 381 -5.69 -9.59 0.57
CA HIS A 381 -4.42 -10.00 1.17
C HIS A 381 -3.39 -10.23 0.07
N GLU A 382 -3.16 -9.20 -0.77
CA GLU A 382 -2.04 -9.25 -1.71
C GLU A 382 -0.73 -9.57 -0.97
N ARG A 383 0.03 -10.45 -1.62
CA ARG A 383 1.25 -11.08 -1.14
C ARG A 383 2.42 -10.09 -1.17
N PRO A 384 3.34 -10.08 -0.20
CA PRO A 384 4.75 -10.22 -0.55
C PRO A 384 4.89 -11.64 -1.11
N SER A 385 5.30 -11.84 -2.36
CA SER A 385 5.39 -13.20 -2.89
C SER A 385 6.25 -14.03 -1.93
N ALA A 386 5.75 -15.20 -1.57
CA ALA A 386 6.47 -16.11 -0.71
C ALA A 386 7.29 -17.00 -1.63
N PHE A 387 8.55 -17.23 -1.26
CA PHE A 387 9.27 -18.43 -1.67
C PHE A 387 8.39 -19.64 -1.37
N ALA A 388 8.01 -20.39 -2.41
CA ALA A 388 7.48 -21.74 -2.27
C ALA A 388 8.62 -22.73 -2.01
#